data_AF-A0A0F9PKF6-F1
#
_entry.id   AF-A0A0F9PKF6-F1
#
_cell.length_a   1.000
_cell.length_b   1.000
_cell.length_c   1.000
_cell.angle_alpha   90.00
_cell.angle_beta   90.00
_cell.angle_gamma   90.00
#
_symmetry.space_group_name_H-M   'P 1'
#
loop_
_entity.id
_entity.type
_entity.pdbx_description
1 polymer ?
#
loop_
_entity_poly.entity_id
_entity_poly.type
_entity_poly.pdbx_seq_one_letter_code
_entity_poly.pdbx_strand_id
1 'polypeptide(L)'
;TSNTPVRSWRPDLNEMASIKPGVIQSSINEIRYQYPLKDDVWFNEIEPLLADNGVNLVLIGHSHLWNRTKVGNMHYLESSNVGNSYGAYYVDETGTYQNDIRASHANFWNKVNSDNPRWQIEDYPANGDPHGRRMAVPSKFSPMRMENEVYPELPFVTSNELSVFSVLDTARGTVQSYVFDASDQNSKVRLFDEFSIVN
;
A
#
# COMPACT_ATOMS: atom_id res chain seq x y z
N THR A 1 -18.39 29.97 -17.75
CA THR A 1 -18.12 28.76 -18.57
C THR A 1 -16.62 28.63 -18.74
N SER A 2 -15.94 27.98 -17.78
CA SER A 2 -14.51 27.73 -17.86
C SER A 2 -14.26 26.48 -18.69
N ASN A 3 -13.62 26.65 -19.84
CA ASN A 3 -13.16 25.58 -20.71
C ASN A 3 -11.89 24.96 -20.07
N THR A 4 -12.07 24.10 -19.08
CA THR A 4 -10.97 23.25 -18.60
C THR A 4 -10.83 22.09 -19.60
N PRO A 5 -9.67 21.87 -20.22
CA PRO A 5 -9.49 20.74 -21.12
C PRO A 5 -9.66 19.46 -20.31
N VAL A 6 -10.63 18.62 -20.69
CA VAL A 6 -10.72 17.27 -20.16
C VAL A 6 -9.51 16.51 -20.69
N ARG A 7 -8.50 16.31 -19.85
CA ARG A 7 -7.34 15.45 -20.17
C ARG A 7 -7.91 14.04 -20.42
N SER A 8 -7.77 13.53 -21.64
CA SER A 8 -8.26 12.19 -21.96
C SER A 8 -7.41 11.16 -21.22
N TRP A 9 -7.99 10.49 -20.22
CA TRP A 9 -7.36 9.41 -19.44
C TRP A 9 -7.19 8.10 -20.21
N ARG A 10 -7.42 8.10 -21.52
CA ARG A 10 -7.03 6.96 -22.35
C ARG A 10 -5.56 7.17 -22.68
N PRO A 11 -4.64 6.32 -22.19
CA PRO A 11 -3.35 6.25 -22.84
C PRO A 11 -3.63 5.96 -24.31
N ASP A 12 -2.94 6.65 -25.22
CA ASP A 12 -2.98 6.22 -26.61
C ASP A 12 -2.50 4.76 -26.63
N LEU A 13 -3.35 3.84 -27.07
CA LEU A 13 -2.99 2.44 -27.18
C LEU A 13 -1.80 2.26 -28.14
N ASN A 14 -1.56 3.23 -29.03
CA ASN A 14 -0.37 3.27 -29.88
C ASN A 14 0.89 3.71 -29.13
N GLU A 15 0.79 4.49 -28.04
CA GLU A 15 1.94 4.88 -27.19
C GLU A 15 2.31 3.78 -26.19
N MET A 16 1.33 3.12 -25.56
CA MET A 16 1.62 2.05 -24.59
C MET A 16 2.26 0.81 -25.20
N ALA A 17 2.18 0.67 -26.53
CA ALA A 17 2.73 -0.45 -27.28
C ALA A 17 3.68 -0.01 -28.39
N SER A 18 4.23 1.22 -28.37
CA SER A 18 5.07 1.69 -29.48
C SER A 18 6.40 0.93 -29.51
N ILE A 19 6.41 -0.20 -30.22
CA ILE A 19 7.61 -0.76 -30.80
C ILE A 19 8.17 0.34 -31.69
N LYS A 20 9.38 0.83 -31.37
CA LYS A 20 10.04 1.86 -32.19
C LYS A 20 9.98 1.44 -33.68
N PRO A 21 9.58 2.33 -34.60
CA PRO A 21 9.59 2.00 -36.03
C PRO A 21 10.96 1.46 -36.44
N GLY A 22 11.00 0.25 -37.02
CA GLY A 22 12.24 -0.40 -37.47
C GLY A 22 12.64 -1.67 -36.71
N VAL A 23 11.93 -2.06 -35.65
CA VAL A 23 12.11 -3.39 -35.04
C VAL A 23 11.31 -4.42 -35.84
N ILE A 24 12.01 -5.37 -36.47
CA ILE A 24 11.37 -6.50 -37.14
C ILE A 24 10.71 -7.36 -36.06
N GLN A 25 9.41 -7.65 -36.18
CA GLN A 25 8.65 -8.39 -35.17
C GLN A 25 9.28 -9.77 -34.81
N SER A 26 10.03 -10.37 -35.74
CA SER A 26 10.76 -11.62 -35.53
C SER A 26 12.04 -11.50 -34.68
N SER A 27 12.47 -10.30 -34.29
CA SER A 27 13.63 -10.07 -33.39
C SER A 27 13.23 -9.65 -31.97
N ILE A 28 11.94 -9.53 -31.68
CA ILE A 28 11.44 -9.21 -30.34
C ILE A 28 11.39 -10.50 -29.52
N ASN A 29 12.27 -10.59 -28.52
CA ASN A 29 12.29 -11.71 -27.58
C ASN A 29 11.45 -11.44 -26.31
N GLU A 30 11.10 -10.19 -26.03
CA GLU A 30 10.37 -9.79 -24.83
C GLU A 30 9.77 -8.38 -24.97
N ILE A 31 8.60 -8.16 -24.37
CA ILE A 31 8.01 -6.83 -24.14
C ILE A 31 7.98 -6.62 -22.62
N ARG A 32 8.47 -5.46 -22.16
CA ARG A 32 8.51 -5.10 -20.74
C ARG A 32 7.80 -3.78 -20.52
N TYR A 33 6.98 -3.75 -19.49
CA TYR A 33 6.47 -2.52 -18.90
C TYR A 33 7.36 -2.14 -17.73
N GLN A 34 7.87 -0.92 -17.74
CA GLN A 34 8.61 -0.34 -16.63
C GLN A 34 7.72 0.70 -15.97
N TYR A 35 7.81 0.80 -14.66
CA TYR A 35 7.09 1.79 -13.86
C TYR A 35 8.12 2.61 -13.10
N PRO A 36 8.79 3.58 -13.76
CA PRO A 36 9.78 4.41 -13.09
C PRO A 36 9.15 5.16 -11.93
N LEU A 37 9.82 5.22 -10.78
CA LEU A 37 9.26 5.85 -9.58
C LEU A 37 8.95 7.34 -9.81
N LYS A 38 9.81 8.03 -10.56
CA LYS A 38 9.60 9.43 -10.96
C LYS A 38 8.36 9.65 -11.83
N ASP A 39 7.90 8.60 -12.51
CA ASP A 39 6.77 8.62 -13.45
C ASP A 39 5.54 7.90 -12.85
N ASP A 40 5.50 7.69 -11.52
CA ASP A 40 4.37 7.07 -10.84
C ASP A 40 3.10 7.93 -11.03
N VAL A 41 2.18 7.43 -11.85
CA VAL A 41 0.91 8.09 -12.19
C VAL A 41 0.03 8.27 -10.96
N TRP A 42 0.08 7.35 -10.00
CA TRP A 42 -0.70 7.48 -8.78
C TRP A 42 -0.24 8.69 -7.98
N PHE A 43 1.06 8.79 -7.72
CA PHE A 43 1.64 9.87 -6.95
C PHE A 43 1.58 11.22 -7.68
N ASN A 44 1.89 11.24 -8.98
CA ASN A 44 2.01 12.49 -9.73
C ASN A 44 0.66 13.05 -10.24
N GLU A 45 -0.33 12.20 -10.49
CA GLU A 45 -1.59 12.63 -11.12
C GLU A 45 -2.83 12.33 -10.28
N ILE A 46 -2.98 11.08 -9.80
CA ILE A 46 -4.22 10.65 -9.15
C ILE A 46 -4.35 11.22 -7.73
N GLU A 47 -3.31 11.10 -6.91
CA GLU A 47 -3.32 11.60 -5.53
C GLU A 47 -3.57 13.12 -5.45
N PRO A 48 -2.87 13.97 -6.23
CA PRO A 48 -3.17 15.40 -6.28
C PRO A 48 -4.60 15.68 -6.73
N LEU A 49 -5.11 14.96 -7.74
CA LEU A 49 -6.49 15.13 -8.20
C LEU A 49 -7.50 14.85 -7.08
N LEU A 50 -7.31 13.80 -6.29
CA LEU A 50 -8.19 13.47 -5.17
C LEU A 50 -8.08 14.51 -4.04
N ALA A 51 -6.85 14.92 -3.70
CA ALA A 51 -6.60 15.91 -2.67
C ALA A 51 -7.22 17.27 -3.03
N ASP A 52 -7.05 17.75 -4.27
CA ASP A 52 -7.58 19.02 -4.76
C ASP A 52 -9.12 19.05 -4.81
N ASN A 53 -9.75 17.88 -4.96
CA ASN A 53 -11.21 17.73 -4.94
C ASN A 53 -11.77 17.45 -3.53
N GLY A 54 -10.95 17.58 -2.48
CA GLY A 54 -11.39 17.49 -1.09
C GLY A 54 -11.81 16.09 -0.65
N VAL A 55 -11.26 15.05 -1.27
CA VAL A 55 -11.50 13.66 -0.84
C VAL A 55 -10.93 13.46 0.58
N ASN A 56 -11.77 12.99 1.51
CA ASN A 56 -11.34 12.79 2.90
C ASN A 56 -10.83 11.37 3.17
N LEU A 57 -11.27 10.37 2.40
CA LEU A 57 -10.95 8.97 2.62
C LEU A 57 -10.80 8.23 1.29
N VAL A 58 -9.67 7.56 1.12
CA VAL A 58 -9.41 6.58 0.06
C VAL A 58 -9.28 5.21 0.73
N LEU A 59 -10.24 4.33 0.45
CA LEU A 59 -10.20 2.94 0.89
C LEU A 59 -9.46 2.11 -0.16
N ILE A 60 -8.40 1.42 0.27
CA ILE A 60 -7.62 0.51 -0.56
C ILE A 60 -7.79 -0.94 -0.07
N GLY A 61 -7.40 -1.87 -0.95
CA GLY A 61 -7.40 -3.32 -0.70
C GLY A 61 -6.18 -4.00 -1.30
N HIS A 62 -6.25 -5.33 -1.45
CA HIS A 62 -5.31 -6.23 -2.14
C HIS A 62 -4.06 -6.62 -1.36
N SER A 63 -3.54 -5.77 -0.48
CA SER A 63 -2.24 -6.03 0.16
C SER A 63 -2.24 -7.11 1.24
N HIS A 64 -3.42 -7.55 1.74
CA HIS A 64 -3.55 -8.53 2.84
C HIS A 64 -3.01 -8.00 4.19
N LEU A 65 -3.18 -6.72 4.45
CA LEU A 65 -2.83 -6.10 5.73
C LEU A 65 -3.91 -5.07 6.12
N TRP A 66 -3.79 -4.53 7.32
CA TRP A 66 -4.39 -3.26 7.69
C TRP A 66 -3.27 -2.24 7.85
N ASN A 67 -3.39 -1.04 7.28
CA ASN A 67 -2.52 0.10 7.61
C ASN A 67 -3.23 1.42 7.27
N ARG A 68 -2.67 2.52 7.78
CA ARG A 68 -3.20 3.85 7.51
C ARG A 68 -2.10 4.86 7.28
N THR A 69 -2.31 5.77 6.33
CA THR A 69 -1.51 6.99 6.19
C THR A 69 -2.41 8.16 5.79
N LYS A 70 -1.83 9.32 5.52
CA LYS A 70 -2.58 10.48 5.03
C LYS A 70 -1.70 11.41 4.19
N VAL A 71 -2.36 12.13 3.30
CA VAL A 71 -1.79 13.25 2.55
C VAL A 71 -2.68 14.47 2.79
N GLY A 72 -2.12 15.47 3.49
CA GLY A 72 -2.92 16.57 4.03
C GLY A 72 -4.04 16.06 4.95
N ASN A 73 -5.30 16.30 4.55
CA ASN A 73 -6.51 15.84 5.24
C ASN A 73 -7.14 14.59 4.60
N MET A 74 -6.57 14.08 3.50
CA MET A 74 -7.04 12.86 2.85
C MET A 74 -6.40 11.65 3.53
N HIS A 75 -7.23 10.76 4.07
CA HIS A 75 -6.79 9.52 4.71
C HIS A 75 -6.71 8.39 3.69
N TYR A 76 -5.65 7.61 3.74
CA TYR A 76 -5.55 6.31 3.09
C TYR A 76 -5.75 5.22 4.12
N LEU A 77 -6.67 4.31 3.87
CA LEU A 77 -6.91 3.15 4.73
C LEU A 77 -6.87 1.86 3.90
N GLU A 78 -5.90 1.01 4.21
CA GLU A 78 -5.87 -0.37 3.77
C GLU A 78 -6.60 -1.24 4.80
N SER A 79 -7.59 -2.00 4.33
CA SER A 79 -8.48 -2.76 5.22
C SER A 79 -8.68 -4.22 4.79
N SER A 80 -7.95 -4.71 3.79
CA SER A 80 -8.09 -6.08 3.27
C SER A 80 -7.35 -7.13 4.10
N ASN A 81 -7.31 -6.99 5.43
CA ASN A 81 -6.66 -7.95 6.29
C ASN A 81 -7.43 -9.28 6.36
N VAL A 82 -6.97 -10.25 5.57
CA VAL A 82 -7.06 -11.69 5.84
C VAL A 82 -5.78 -12.32 5.30
N GLY A 83 -4.83 -12.59 6.20
CA GLY A 83 -3.52 -13.12 5.86
C GLY A 83 -2.38 -12.17 6.22
N ASN A 84 -1.18 -12.56 5.82
CA ASN A 84 0.02 -11.78 6.08
C ASN A 84 0.71 -11.32 4.78
N SER A 85 1.16 -10.08 4.78
CA SER A 85 1.98 -9.49 3.72
C SER A 85 3.47 -9.69 4.03
N TYR A 86 3.84 -10.82 4.65
CA TYR A 86 5.21 -11.11 5.08
C TYR A 86 5.85 -9.96 5.89
N GLY A 87 5.12 -9.52 6.91
CA GLY A 87 5.54 -8.44 7.82
C GLY A 87 5.46 -7.03 7.26
N ALA A 88 4.53 -6.80 6.33
CA ALA A 88 4.21 -5.50 5.74
C ALA A 88 5.40 -4.77 5.08
N TYR A 89 6.54 -5.45 4.91
CA TYR A 89 7.79 -4.86 4.46
C TYR A 89 8.18 -3.61 5.27
N TYR A 90 7.90 -3.65 6.57
CA TYR A 90 8.12 -2.52 7.46
C TYR A 90 9.46 -2.62 8.16
N VAL A 91 10.33 -1.63 7.95
CA VAL A 91 11.59 -1.53 8.70
C VAL A 91 11.31 -0.90 10.05
N ASP A 92 11.51 -1.69 11.11
CA ASP A 92 11.55 -1.18 12.48
C ASP A 92 12.96 -0.70 12.82
N GLU A 93 13.12 0.61 12.98
CA GLU A 93 14.40 1.24 13.37
C GLU A 93 14.93 0.76 14.73
N THR A 94 14.07 0.23 15.60
CA THR A 94 14.49 -0.31 16.91
C THR A 94 15.11 -1.70 16.80
N GLY A 95 14.87 -2.41 15.69
CA GLY A 95 15.29 -3.79 15.49
C GLY A 95 14.53 -4.80 16.34
N THR A 96 13.37 -4.44 16.91
CA THR A 96 12.57 -5.38 17.72
C THR A 96 11.70 -6.25 16.83
N TYR A 97 11.10 -5.65 15.79
CA TYR A 97 10.35 -6.36 14.77
C TYR A 97 11.28 -6.83 13.65
N GLN A 98 11.44 -8.14 13.54
CA GLN A 98 12.35 -8.81 12.59
C GLN A 98 11.60 -9.66 11.55
N ASN A 99 10.28 -9.55 11.52
CA ASN A 99 9.43 -10.32 10.62
C ASN A 99 9.14 -9.58 9.31
N ASP A 100 9.85 -8.48 9.02
CA ASP A 100 9.76 -7.65 7.81
C ASP A 100 10.36 -8.33 6.56
N ILE A 101 10.55 -9.64 6.63
CA ILE A 101 11.23 -10.43 5.63
C ILE A 101 10.27 -10.72 4.50
N ARG A 102 10.60 -10.24 3.30
CA ARG A 102 10.02 -10.80 2.08
C ARG A 102 10.46 -12.25 1.96
N ALA A 103 9.54 -13.20 2.12
CA ALA A 103 9.71 -14.57 1.65
C ALA A 103 9.72 -14.61 0.10
N SER A 104 10.57 -13.81 -0.53
CA SER A 104 10.78 -13.81 -1.96
C SER A 104 11.93 -14.76 -2.27
N HIS A 105 11.59 -16.04 -2.35
CA HIS A 105 12.25 -16.91 -3.32
C HIS A 105 11.92 -16.49 -4.78
N ALA A 106 11.17 -15.40 -4.97
CA ALA A 106 10.85 -14.89 -6.29
C ALA A 106 12.13 -14.50 -7.02
N ASN A 107 12.28 -15.04 -8.23
CA ASN A 107 13.36 -14.75 -9.15
C ASN A 107 13.58 -13.24 -9.40
N PHE A 108 12.60 -12.39 -9.05
CA PHE A 108 12.68 -10.95 -9.21
C PHE A 108 13.89 -10.33 -8.52
N TRP A 109 14.09 -10.52 -7.20
CA TRP A 109 15.22 -9.87 -6.51
C TRP A 109 16.57 -10.42 -6.97
N ASN A 110 16.65 -11.73 -7.23
CA ASN A 110 17.85 -12.33 -7.82
C ASN A 110 18.17 -11.76 -9.21
N LYS A 111 17.15 -11.37 -9.98
CA LYS A 111 17.31 -10.74 -11.31
C LYS A 111 17.63 -9.25 -11.21
N VAL A 112 16.99 -8.52 -10.29
CA VAL A 112 17.25 -7.11 -10.01
C VAL A 112 18.68 -6.89 -9.50
N ASN A 113 19.19 -7.81 -8.69
CA ASN A 113 20.54 -7.73 -8.12
C ASN A 113 21.62 -8.41 -9.00
N SER A 114 21.30 -8.80 -10.24
CA SER A 114 22.26 -9.46 -11.13
C SER A 114 23.09 -8.46 -11.94
N ASP A 115 24.21 -8.90 -12.54
CA ASP A 115 25.10 -8.05 -13.36
C ASP A 115 24.42 -7.39 -14.57
N ASN A 116 23.26 -7.91 -15.00
CA ASN A 116 22.48 -7.36 -16.11
C ASN A 116 20.99 -7.34 -15.73
N PRO A 117 20.57 -6.40 -14.86
CA PRO A 117 19.24 -6.40 -14.30
C PRO A 117 18.21 -5.94 -15.32
N ARG A 118 17.02 -6.54 -15.26
CA ARG A 118 15.89 -6.17 -16.14
C ARG A 118 15.07 -4.98 -15.64
N TRP A 119 15.33 -4.55 -14.41
CA TRP A 119 14.66 -3.44 -13.71
C TRP A 119 15.71 -2.65 -12.93
N GLN A 120 15.49 -1.35 -12.76
CA GLN A 120 16.33 -0.50 -11.91
C GLN A 120 15.86 -0.63 -10.47
N ILE A 121 16.76 -0.86 -9.52
CA ILE A 121 16.36 -1.09 -8.13
C ILE A 121 15.80 0.19 -7.48
N GLU A 122 16.20 1.35 -7.98
CA GLU A 122 15.74 2.66 -7.53
C GLU A 122 14.25 2.88 -7.78
N ASP A 123 13.67 2.16 -8.75
CA ASP A 123 12.25 2.24 -9.08
C ASP A 123 11.37 1.30 -8.23
N TYR A 124 11.98 0.41 -7.44
CA TYR A 124 11.26 -0.62 -6.67
C TYR A 124 11.81 -0.71 -5.23
N PRO A 125 11.21 0.00 -4.25
CA PRO A 125 11.68 -0.07 -2.87
C PRO A 125 11.57 -1.50 -2.34
N ALA A 126 12.60 -1.95 -1.64
CA ALA A 126 12.59 -3.25 -0.97
C ALA A 126 11.67 -3.26 0.27
N ASN A 127 11.50 -2.09 0.90
CA ASN A 127 10.73 -1.89 2.11
C ASN A 127 10.19 -0.45 2.20
N GLY A 128 9.22 -0.24 3.08
CA GLY A 128 8.61 1.07 3.31
C GLY A 128 7.73 1.59 2.17
N ASP A 129 7.40 2.88 2.24
CA ASP A 129 6.60 3.56 1.21
C ASP A 129 7.54 4.17 0.14
N PRO A 130 7.31 3.91 -1.16
CA PRO A 130 8.14 4.43 -2.26
C PRO A 130 8.27 5.96 -2.28
N HIS A 131 7.30 6.68 -1.70
CA HIS A 131 7.23 8.13 -1.66
C HIS A 131 7.50 8.69 -0.26
N GLY A 132 7.96 7.86 0.67
CA GLY A 132 8.33 8.26 2.03
C GLY A 132 7.17 8.67 2.93
N ARG A 133 5.93 8.26 2.64
CA ARG A 133 4.79 8.56 3.50
C ARG A 133 4.96 7.94 4.88
N ARG A 134 4.64 8.71 5.92
CA ARG A 134 4.64 8.22 7.29
C ARG A 134 3.36 7.43 7.58
N MET A 135 3.52 6.19 8.00
CA MET A 135 2.41 5.36 8.43
C MET A 135 1.91 5.77 9.82
N ALA A 136 0.60 5.71 10.02
CA ALA A 136 -0.05 5.99 11.29
C ALA A 136 -0.05 4.73 12.16
N VAL A 137 0.44 4.88 13.39
CA VAL A 137 0.27 3.87 14.43
C VAL A 137 -1.20 3.86 14.88
N PRO A 138 -1.81 2.69 15.14
CA PRO A 138 -3.14 2.61 15.72
C PRO A 138 -3.29 3.47 16.99
N SER A 139 -4.40 4.19 17.07
CA SER A 139 -4.65 5.18 18.13
C SER A 139 -5.05 4.59 19.49
N LYS A 140 -5.48 3.33 19.57
CA LYS A 140 -5.83 2.69 20.85
C LYS A 140 -4.77 1.68 21.30
N PHE A 141 -4.35 0.77 20.42
CA PHE A 141 -3.24 -0.17 20.65
C PHE A 141 -2.82 -0.85 19.34
N SER A 142 -1.55 -1.28 19.23
CA SER A 142 -1.07 -2.15 18.12
C SER A 142 -1.59 -3.59 18.26
N PRO A 143 -2.41 -4.09 17.31
CA PRO A 143 -2.88 -5.48 17.35
C PRO A 143 -1.79 -6.52 17.20
N MET A 144 -0.64 -6.16 16.60
CA MET A 144 0.50 -7.07 16.46
C MET A 144 1.05 -7.55 17.82
N ARG A 145 0.77 -6.83 18.93
CA ARG A 145 1.07 -7.34 20.29
C ARG A 145 0.28 -8.59 20.67
N MET A 146 -0.86 -8.84 20.05
CA MET A 146 -1.63 -10.07 20.24
C MET A 146 -0.96 -11.27 19.57
N GLU A 147 -0.18 -11.03 18.51
CA GLU A 147 0.63 -12.07 17.85
C GLU A 147 1.95 -12.28 18.59
N ASN A 148 2.57 -11.21 19.07
CA ASN A 148 3.76 -11.27 19.92
C ASN A 148 3.84 -10.04 20.82
N GLU A 149 3.73 -10.25 22.14
CA GLU A 149 3.67 -9.16 23.14
C GLU A 149 4.93 -8.27 23.16
N VAL A 150 6.07 -8.78 22.66
CA VAL A 150 7.34 -8.06 22.60
C VAL A 150 7.39 -7.09 21.42
N TYR A 151 6.52 -7.23 20.42
CA TYR A 151 6.52 -6.31 19.28
C TYR A 151 6.28 -4.85 19.71
N PRO A 152 6.95 -3.90 19.03
CA PRO A 152 6.70 -2.49 19.26
C PRO A 152 5.30 -2.10 18.78
N GLU A 153 4.94 -0.83 18.95
CA GLU A 153 3.75 -0.28 18.31
C GLU A 153 3.97 -0.22 16.79
N LEU A 154 3.44 -1.20 16.07
CA LEU A 154 3.58 -1.32 14.63
C LEU A 154 2.44 -0.59 13.92
N PRO A 155 2.71 0.11 12.80
CA PRO A 155 1.70 0.90 12.10
C PRO A 155 0.85 0.08 11.11
N PHE A 156 0.73 -1.22 11.35
CA PHE A 156 0.00 -2.15 10.49
C PHE A 156 -0.51 -3.36 11.29
N VAL A 157 -1.38 -4.14 10.67
CA VAL A 157 -1.74 -5.50 11.08
C VAL A 157 -1.53 -6.44 9.90
N THR A 158 -0.74 -7.49 10.10
CA THR A 158 -0.44 -8.51 9.09
C THR A 158 -0.38 -9.86 9.81
N SER A 159 -1.42 -10.66 9.70
CA SER A 159 -1.58 -11.86 10.54
C SER A 159 -2.46 -12.89 9.85
N ASN A 160 -2.14 -14.17 10.01
CA ASN A 160 -3.00 -15.24 9.52
C ASN A 160 -4.09 -15.60 10.55
N GLU A 161 -3.92 -15.17 11.80
CA GLU A 161 -4.74 -15.52 12.94
C GLU A 161 -5.68 -14.36 13.31
N LEU A 162 -5.17 -13.13 13.29
CA LEU A 162 -5.97 -11.94 13.54
C LEU A 162 -6.81 -11.59 12.31
N SER A 163 -8.06 -11.22 12.56
CA SER A 163 -8.97 -10.67 11.56
C SER A 163 -9.32 -9.23 11.92
N VAL A 164 -9.22 -8.34 10.94
CA VAL A 164 -9.51 -6.91 11.08
C VAL A 164 -10.66 -6.50 10.17
N PHE A 165 -11.50 -5.60 10.67
CA PHE A 165 -12.50 -4.91 9.88
C PHE A 165 -12.62 -3.45 10.30
N SER A 166 -13.07 -2.60 9.38
CA SER A 166 -13.27 -1.17 9.62
C SER A 166 -14.72 -0.78 9.38
N VAL A 167 -15.24 0.11 10.21
CA VAL A 167 -16.59 0.67 10.12
C VAL A 167 -16.48 2.17 9.88
N LEU A 168 -17.05 2.63 8.77
CA LEU A 168 -17.25 4.05 8.49
C LEU A 168 -18.61 4.48 9.06
N ASP A 169 -18.60 5.30 10.10
CA ASP A 169 -19.78 5.99 10.60
C ASP A 169 -19.92 7.33 9.87
N THR A 170 -20.82 7.37 8.89
CA THR A 170 -21.05 8.56 8.06
C THR A 170 -21.77 9.68 8.80
N ALA A 171 -22.51 9.39 9.88
CA ALA A 171 -23.18 10.40 10.68
C ALA A 171 -22.18 11.15 11.57
N ARG A 172 -21.19 10.44 12.11
CA ARG A 172 -20.10 11.03 12.92
C ARG A 172 -18.92 11.50 12.08
N GLY A 173 -18.78 11.00 10.85
CA GLY A 173 -17.60 11.24 10.03
C GLY A 173 -16.36 10.58 10.64
N THR A 174 -16.50 9.37 11.18
CA THR A 174 -15.41 8.65 11.85
C THR A 174 -15.24 7.26 11.26
N VAL A 175 -13.99 6.81 11.18
CA VAL A 175 -13.66 5.43 10.86
C VAL A 175 -13.09 4.75 12.09
N GLN A 176 -13.64 3.59 12.42
CA GLN A 176 -13.22 2.76 13.55
C GLN A 176 -12.76 1.40 13.03
N SER A 177 -11.58 0.95 13.44
CA SER A 177 -11.02 -0.35 13.06
C SER A 177 -10.95 -1.29 14.25
N TYR A 178 -11.40 -2.51 14.04
CA TYR A 178 -11.54 -3.54 15.05
C TYR A 178 -10.73 -4.77 14.70
N VAL A 179 -10.25 -5.48 15.72
CA VAL A 179 -9.52 -6.73 15.58
C VAL A 179 -10.13 -7.79 16.50
N PHE A 180 -10.05 -9.04 16.07
CA PHE A 180 -10.28 -10.21 16.91
C PHE A 180 -9.38 -11.36 16.42
N ASP A 181 -9.14 -12.34 17.29
CA ASP A 181 -8.46 -13.58 16.94
C ASP A 181 -9.51 -14.56 16.41
N ALA A 182 -9.45 -14.90 15.13
CA ALA A 182 -10.41 -15.79 14.50
C ALA A 182 -10.18 -17.27 14.87
N SER A 183 -9.02 -17.60 15.44
CA SER A 183 -8.69 -18.95 15.92
C SER A 183 -9.28 -19.25 17.30
N ASP A 184 -9.57 -18.22 18.10
CA ASP A 184 -10.20 -18.35 19.43
C ASP A 184 -11.71 -18.02 19.36
N GLN A 185 -12.53 -19.03 19.62
CA GLN A 185 -14.00 -18.91 19.63
C GLN A 185 -14.53 -17.97 20.73
N ASN A 186 -13.73 -17.70 21.76
CA ASN A 186 -14.08 -16.76 22.84
C ASN A 186 -13.47 -15.37 22.62
N SER A 187 -12.77 -15.16 21.51
CA SER A 187 -12.11 -13.90 21.22
C SER A 187 -13.13 -12.78 21.14
N LYS A 188 -12.80 -11.66 21.80
CA LYS A 188 -13.63 -10.46 21.77
C LYS A 188 -13.14 -9.55 20.66
N VAL A 189 -14.11 -8.95 19.97
CA VAL A 189 -13.86 -7.83 19.07
C VAL A 189 -13.37 -6.63 19.88
N ARG A 190 -12.23 -6.06 19.49
CA ARG A 190 -11.57 -4.94 20.18
C ARG A 190 -11.33 -3.79 19.19
N LEU A 191 -11.75 -2.58 19.56
CA LEU A 191 -11.42 -1.35 18.85
C LEU A 191 -9.92 -1.04 19.03
N PHE A 192 -9.17 -0.95 17.94
CA PHE A 192 -7.73 -0.70 18.00
C PHE A 192 -7.30 0.61 17.32
N ASP A 193 -8.07 1.11 16.36
CA ASP A 193 -7.86 2.43 15.74
C ASP A 193 -9.17 3.20 15.53
N GLU A 194 -9.10 4.53 15.61
CA GLU A 194 -10.20 5.45 15.35
C GLU A 194 -9.64 6.78 14.82
N PHE A 195 -10.26 7.33 13.78
CA PHE A 195 -9.95 8.67 13.27
C PHE A 195 -11.17 9.38 12.69
N SER A 196 -11.14 10.71 12.74
CA SER A 196 -12.11 11.58 12.08
C SER A 196 -11.72 11.79 10.62
N ILE A 197 -12.72 11.79 9.72
CA ILE A 197 -12.61 12.23 8.32
C ILE A 197 -13.34 13.55 8.08
N VAL A 198 -13.98 14.11 9.11
CA VAL A 198 -14.50 15.49 9.09
C VAL A 198 -13.42 16.43 9.62
N ASN A 199 -13.20 17.51 8.88
CA ASN A 199 -12.34 18.63 9.27
C ASN A 199 -13.05 19.55 10.27
#